data_AF-A0A3A9F6F1-F1
#
_entry.id   AF-A0A3A9F6F1-F1
#
_cell.length_a   1.000
_cell.length_b   1.000
_cell.length_c   1.000
_cell.angle_alpha   90.00
_cell.angle_beta   90.00
_cell.angle_gamma   90.00
#
_symmetry.space_group_name_H-M   'P 1'
#
loop_
_entity.id
_entity.type
_entity.pdbx_description
1 polymer ?
#
loop_
_entity_poly.entity_id
_entity_poly.type
_entity_poly.pdbx_seq_one_letter_code
_entity_poly.pdbx_strand_id
1 'polypeptide(L)'
;MRITQDAIKRFIYKNKKEISETRNDLLAMLDSLIPSVGDIEINISGINPGTKYVGTRWEIWGSGRVPVGINTSDTDFNTPEKTGGTKTHTLTTAQLPAHAHQVGQHAHGLNSHTHIIDGKTVTSAAETQEHTHNFDVNTGVTNKSLTGTFKAMQWHTGTASGIISQATNKVDRAADSGTQMGHNTFTVDVTHHHNVKGTTTGRSATHNHSITIPQITSGAASGSTANSAAFNTGNTGSGNAHNNLQPYITCYMWKRVA
;
A
#
# COMPACT_ATOMS: atom_id res chain seq x y z
N MET A 1 -0.63 74.50 -110.26
CA MET A 1 -0.55 73.06 -109.91
C MET A 1 -1.97 72.59 -109.59
N ARG A 2 -2.59 71.77 -110.46
CA ARG A 2 -3.95 71.22 -110.20
C ARG A 2 -3.79 69.84 -109.54
N ILE A 3 -4.31 69.68 -108.33
CA ILE A 3 -4.38 68.38 -107.67
C ILE A 3 -5.43 67.54 -108.40
N THR A 4 -5.09 66.30 -108.76
CA THR A 4 -6.01 65.39 -109.46
C THR A 4 -7.00 64.75 -108.49
N GLN A 5 -8.21 64.44 -108.98
CA GLN A 5 -9.20 63.70 -108.18
C GLN A 5 -8.67 62.35 -107.69
N ASP A 6 -7.76 61.72 -108.43
CA ASP A 6 -7.12 60.47 -108.03
C ASP A 6 -6.17 60.65 -106.84
N ALA A 7 -5.39 61.74 -106.81
CA ALA A 7 -4.53 62.06 -105.67
C ALA A 7 -5.32 62.29 -104.38
N ILE A 8 -6.48 62.96 -104.48
CA ILE A 8 -7.41 63.16 -103.36
C ILE A 8 -7.94 61.82 -102.84
N LYS A 9 -8.38 60.92 -103.73
CA LYS A 9 -8.88 59.59 -103.35
C LYS A 9 -7.82 58.73 -102.66
N ARG A 10 -6.59 58.72 -103.18
CA ARG A 10 -5.47 57.97 -102.59
C ARG A 10 -5.12 58.50 -101.19
N PHE A 11 -5.10 59.82 -101.03
CA PHE A 11 -4.87 60.46 -99.74
C PHE A 11 -5.94 60.06 -98.72
N ILE A 12 -7.22 60.17 -99.08
CA ILE A 12 -8.33 59.79 -98.19
C ILE A 12 -8.26 58.30 -97.82
N TYR A 13 -7.98 57.42 -98.80
CA TYR A 13 -7.89 55.98 -98.55
C TYR A 13 -6.75 55.64 -97.57
N LYS A 14 -5.57 56.22 -97.76
CA LYS A 14 -4.41 56.02 -96.88
C LYS A 14 -4.72 56.44 -95.44
N ASN A 15 -5.25 57.65 -95.25
CA ASN A 15 -5.61 58.15 -93.91
C ASN A 15 -6.68 57.27 -93.24
N LYS A 16 -7.70 56.83 -94.00
CA LYS A 16 -8.73 55.94 -93.47
C LYS A 16 -8.17 54.60 -93.00
N LYS A 17 -7.21 54.05 -93.77
CA LYS A 17 -6.52 52.80 -93.43
C LYS A 17 -5.69 52.96 -92.14
N GLU A 18 -4.84 53.99 -92.07
CA GLU A 18 -4.01 54.26 -90.88
C GLU A 18 -4.84 54.49 -89.61
N ILE A 19 -5.96 55.22 -89.72
CA ILE A 19 -6.90 55.41 -88.60
C ILE A 19 -7.51 54.07 -88.17
N SER A 20 -7.87 53.21 -89.11
CA SER A 20 -8.46 51.90 -88.79
C SER A 20 -7.47 50.94 -88.13
N GLU A 21 -6.22 50.96 -88.57
CA GLU A 21 -5.13 50.17 -87.98
C GLU A 21 -4.83 50.65 -86.57
N THR A 22 -4.62 51.96 -86.39
CA THR A 22 -4.41 52.58 -85.07
C THR A 22 -5.54 52.25 -84.09
N ARG A 23 -6.79 52.29 -84.54
CA ARG A 23 -7.95 51.90 -83.72
C ARG A 23 -7.90 50.43 -83.33
N ASN A 24 -7.58 49.54 -84.27
CA ASN A 24 -7.51 48.11 -83.99
C ASN A 24 -6.37 47.78 -83.00
N ASP A 25 -5.22 48.43 -83.15
CA ASP A 25 -4.09 48.29 -82.24
C ASP A 25 -4.46 48.77 -80.83
N LEU A 26 -5.17 49.90 -80.73
CA LEU A 26 -5.66 50.42 -79.44
C LEU A 26 -6.68 49.48 -78.79
N LEU A 27 -7.57 48.86 -79.57
CA LEU A 27 -8.51 47.86 -79.06
C LEU A 27 -7.78 46.62 -78.54
N ALA A 28 -6.76 46.14 -79.26
CA ALA A 28 -5.95 45.00 -78.82
C ALA A 28 -5.18 45.31 -77.53
N MET A 29 -4.64 46.53 -77.40
CA MET A 29 -3.99 47.00 -76.17
C MET A 29 -4.98 47.10 -75.01
N LEU A 30 -6.22 47.55 -75.26
CA LEU A 30 -7.25 47.67 -74.23
C LEU A 30 -7.74 46.29 -73.74
N ASP A 31 -7.96 45.35 -74.66
CA ASP A 31 -8.36 43.98 -74.31
C ASP A 31 -7.28 43.27 -73.48
N SER A 32 -6.01 43.56 -73.73
CA SER A 32 -4.89 43.04 -72.93
C SER A 32 -4.85 43.57 -71.49
N LEU A 33 -5.55 44.67 -71.17
CA LEU A 33 -5.61 45.25 -69.83
C LEU A 33 -6.81 44.73 -69.02
N ILE A 34 -7.72 44.00 -69.65
CA ILE A 34 -8.89 43.41 -68.99
C ILE A 34 -8.52 42.00 -68.50
N PRO A 35 -8.71 41.68 -67.20
CA PRO A 35 -8.47 40.33 -66.67
C PRO A 35 -9.18 39.27 -67.50
N SER A 36 -8.54 38.14 -67.78
CA SER A 36 -9.10 37.03 -68.55
C SER A 36 -10.17 36.26 -67.79
N VAL A 37 -11.01 35.50 -68.50
CA VAL A 37 -11.97 34.59 -67.85
C VAL A 37 -11.19 33.55 -67.04
N GLY A 38 -11.54 33.41 -65.75
CA GLY A 38 -10.82 32.59 -64.78
C GLY A 38 -9.93 33.38 -63.83
N ASP A 39 -9.61 34.65 -64.13
CA ASP A 39 -8.82 35.49 -63.23
C ASP A 39 -9.57 35.79 -61.93
N ILE A 40 -8.80 35.94 -60.86
CA ILE A 40 -9.31 36.22 -59.51
C ILE A 40 -8.92 37.65 -59.12
N GLU A 41 -9.91 38.44 -58.75
CA GLU A 41 -9.72 39.78 -58.17
C GLU A 41 -10.11 39.79 -56.70
N ILE A 42 -9.30 40.47 -55.89
CA ILE A 42 -9.46 40.53 -54.44
C ILE A 42 -9.72 41.98 -54.04
N ASN A 43 -10.79 42.22 -53.29
CA ASN A 43 -11.08 43.54 -52.74
C ASN A 43 -11.74 43.47 -51.36
N ILE A 44 -11.58 44.54 -50.58
CA ILE A 44 -12.25 44.71 -49.28
C ILE A 44 -13.57 45.48 -49.39
N SER A 45 -13.79 46.18 -50.51
CA SER A 45 -14.96 47.04 -50.71
C SER A 45 -16.24 46.25 -50.99
N GLY A 46 -16.13 44.99 -51.43
CA GLY A 46 -17.28 44.17 -51.83
C GLY A 46 -17.93 44.64 -53.14
N ILE A 47 -17.33 45.61 -53.83
CA ILE A 47 -17.81 46.08 -55.12
C ILE A 47 -17.47 45.03 -56.19
N ASN A 48 -18.46 44.68 -57.00
CA ASN A 48 -18.26 43.74 -58.11
C ASN A 48 -17.27 44.34 -59.13
N PRO A 49 -16.17 43.65 -59.48
CA PRO A 49 -15.18 44.18 -60.41
C PRO A 49 -15.71 44.55 -61.81
N GLY A 50 -16.87 44.03 -62.22
CA GLY A 50 -17.54 44.42 -63.45
C GLY A 50 -17.87 45.92 -63.54
N THR A 51 -17.88 46.65 -62.42
CA THR A 51 -18.00 48.12 -62.43
C THR A 51 -16.72 48.82 -62.90
N LYS A 52 -15.56 48.20 -62.69
CA LYS A 52 -14.24 48.69 -63.14
C LYS A 52 -13.92 48.18 -64.55
N TYR A 53 -14.24 46.92 -64.80
CA TYR A 53 -14.04 46.25 -66.08
C TYR A 53 -15.39 46.13 -66.81
N VAL A 54 -15.84 47.24 -67.38
CA VAL A 54 -17.14 47.33 -68.04
C VAL A 54 -17.26 46.27 -69.14
N GLY A 55 -18.39 45.56 -69.18
CA GLY A 55 -18.66 44.49 -70.14
C GLY A 55 -18.22 43.09 -69.68
N THR A 56 -17.62 42.96 -68.49
CA THR A 56 -17.25 41.66 -67.90
C THR A 56 -18.24 41.19 -66.84
N ARG A 57 -18.28 39.89 -66.58
CA ARG A 57 -19.11 39.27 -65.53
C ARG A 57 -18.25 38.56 -64.49
N TRP A 58 -18.56 38.80 -63.22
CA TRP A 58 -17.84 38.26 -62.07
C TRP A 58 -18.78 37.63 -61.06
N GLU A 59 -18.32 36.57 -60.42
CA GLU A 59 -19.01 35.85 -59.36
C GLU A 59 -18.14 35.78 -58.10
N ILE A 60 -18.76 35.77 -56.92
CA ILE A 60 -18.05 35.54 -55.66
C ILE A 60 -17.39 34.16 -55.69
N TRP A 61 -16.13 34.10 -55.30
CA TRP A 61 -15.33 32.88 -55.33
C TRP A 61 -14.69 32.60 -53.95
N GLY A 62 -14.51 31.32 -53.62
CA GLY A 62 -13.72 30.92 -52.46
C GLY A 62 -14.29 31.35 -51.09
N SER A 63 -15.61 31.60 -50.96
CA SER A 63 -16.19 32.04 -49.69
C SER A 63 -15.84 31.09 -48.53
N GLY A 64 -15.31 31.66 -47.45
CA GLY A 64 -14.90 30.92 -46.25
C GLY A 64 -13.68 30.02 -46.44
N ARG A 65 -12.89 30.22 -47.51
CA ARG A 65 -11.70 29.43 -47.86
C ARG A 65 -10.51 30.34 -48.12
N VAL A 66 -9.31 29.77 -48.03
CA VAL A 66 -8.05 30.42 -48.38
C VAL A 66 -7.54 29.78 -49.68
N PRO A 67 -7.18 30.57 -50.71
CA PRO A 67 -6.62 30.02 -51.94
C PRO A 67 -5.25 29.37 -51.67
N VAL A 68 -5.02 28.20 -52.26
CA VAL A 68 -3.76 27.48 -52.22
C VAL A 68 -3.26 27.32 -53.65
N GLY A 69 -1.96 27.54 -53.87
CA GLY A 69 -1.34 27.38 -55.18
C GLY A 69 -1.40 25.92 -55.67
N ILE A 70 -1.62 25.74 -56.97
CA ILE A 70 -1.66 24.41 -57.57
C ILE A 70 -0.27 23.76 -57.46
N ASN A 71 -0.23 22.55 -56.93
CA ASN A 71 0.91 21.66 -56.99
C ASN A 71 0.49 20.38 -57.70
N THR A 72 0.88 20.22 -58.96
CA THR A 72 0.49 19.06 -59.79
C THR A 72 1.02 17.73 -59.28
N SER A 73 2.02 17.74 -58.39
CA SER A 73 2.56 16.52 -57.75
C SER A 73 1.84 16.14 -56.46
N ASP A 74 0.96 17.00 -55.95
CA ASP A 74 0.23 16.80 -54.70
C ASP A 74 -1.17 16.22 -54.98
N THR A 75 -1.71 15.37 -54.11
CA THR A 75 -3.04 14.77 -54.34
C THR A 75 -4.19 15.72 -54.02
N ASP A 76 -4.01 16.61 -53.05
CA ASP A 76 -5.02 17.53 -52.54
C ASP A 76 -5.03 18.85 -53.33
N PHE A 77 -3.90 19.25 -53.91
CA PHE A 77 -3.72 20.54 -54.58
C PHE A 77 -3.36 20.47 -56.08
N ASN A 78 -3.59 19.34 -56.77
CA ASN A 78 -3.20 19.17 -58.19
C ASN A 78 -4.11 19.79 -59.26
N THR A 79 -5.32 20.21 -58.94
CA THR A 79 -6.24 20.82 -59.92
C THR A 79 -6.94 22.04 -59.32
N PRO A 80 -7.32 23.05 -60.14
CA PRO A 80 -8.08 24.20 -59.65
C PRO A 80 -9.45 23.76 -59.10
N GLU A 81 -10.06 24.62 -58.28
CA GLU A 81 -11.42 24.45 -57.71
C GLU A 81 -11.59 23.28 -56.73
N LYS A 82 -10.53 22.55 -56.38
CA LYS A 82 -10.59 21.59 -55.27
C LYS A 82 -10.88 22.31 -53.95
N THR A 83 -11.70 21.67 -53.12
CA THR A 83 -12.06 22.20 -51.80
C THR A 83 -11.74 21.17 -50.72
N GLY A 84 -11.40 21.64 -49.52
CA GLY A 84 -11.07 20.79 -48.40
C GLY A 84 -10.83 21.61 -47.13
N GLY A 85 -10.22 20.95 -46.14
CA GLY A 85 -9.95 21.54 -44.82
C GLY A 85 -11.15 21.51 -43.87
N THR A 86 -10.86 21.66 -42.58
CA THR A 86 -11.87 21.75 -41.52
C THR A 86 -11.52 22.85 -40.53
N LYS A 87 -12.54 23.53 -40.00
CA LYS A 87 -12.37 24.56 -38.96
C LYS A 87 -12.20 23.93 -37.57
N THR A 88 -12.70 22.72 -37.38
CA THR A 88 -12.65 22.01 -36.10
C THR A 88 -12.15 20.59 -36.30
N HIS A 89 -11.41 20.08 -35.32
CA HIS A 89 -10.92 18.70 -35.32
C HIS A 89 -11.12 18.06 -33.96
N THR A 90 -11.73 16.88 -33.93
CA THR A 90 -11.84 16.06 -32.72
C THR A 90 -10.79 14.96 -32.78
N LEU A 91 -9.94 14.87 -31.76
CA LEU A 91 -8.92 13.83 -31.68
C LEU A 91 -9.57 12.45 -31.57
N THR A 92 -9.10 11.53 -32.41
CA THR A 92 -9.43 10.11 -32.29
C THR A 92 -8.39 9.40 -31.42
N THR A 93 -8.73 8.23 -30.87
CA THR A 93 -7.77 7.40 -30.12
C THR A 93 -6.51 7.07 -30.94
N ALA A 94 -6.62 6.92 -32.25
CA ALA A 94 -5.48 6.68 -33.15
C ALA A 94 -4.50 7.86 -33.23
N GLN A 95 -4.95 9.07 -32.88
CA GLN A 95 -4.14 10.29 -32.85
C GLN A 95 -3.55 10.57 -31.47
N LEU A 96 -3.78 9.70 -30.47
CA LEU A 96 -3.18 9.81 -29.14
C LEU A 96 -1.86 9.01 -29.12
N PRO A 97 -0.71 9.66 -28.87
CA PRO A 97 0.55 8.94 -28.70
C PRO A 97 0.46 7.89 -27.58
N ALA A 98 1.25 6.82 -27.73
CA ALA A 98 1.43 5.85 -26.66
C ALA A 98 1.98 6.56 -25.42
N HIS A 99 1.25 6.43 -24.31
CA HIS A 99 1.65 6.98 -23.01
C HIS A 99 1.39 5.92 -21.93
N ALA A 100 2.20 5.94 -20.88
CA ALA A 100 2.07 5.05 -19.74
C ALA A 100 2.07 5.87 -18.47
N HIS A 101 1.24 5.48 -17.50
CA HIS A 101 1.21 6.09 -16.19
C HIS A 101 1.98 5.21 -15.22
N GLN A 102 2.91 5.80 -14.46
CA GLN A 102 3.57 5.12 -13.35
C GLN A 102 2.84 5.49 -12.07
N VAL A 103 2.20 4.51 -11.42
CA VAL A 103 1.70 4.68 -10.07
C VAL A 103 2.87 4.37 -9.13
N GLY A 104 3.29 5.37 -8.35
CA GLY A 104 4.36 5.20 -7.37
C GLY A 104 4.00 4.12 -6.34
N GLN A 105 5.03 3.52 -5.73
CA GLN A 105 4.84 2.59 -4.61
C GLN A 105 3.98 3.28 -3.55
N HIS A 106 2.87 2.65 -3.18
CA HIS A 106 2.06 3.08 -2.06
C HIS A 106 2.16 2.05 -0.94
N ALA A 107 2.19 2.51 0.30
CA ALA A 107 2.26 1.65 1.47
C ALA A 107 0.84 1.32 1.96
N HIS A 108 0.60 0.04 2.25
CA HIS A 108 -0.56 -0.37 3.05
C HIS A 108 -0.15 -0.42 4.52
N GLY A 109 -0.92 0.25 5.39
CA GLY A 109 -0.75 0.11 6.84
C GLY A 109 -1.23 -1.27 7.28
N LEU A 110 -0.42 -1.98 8.07
CA LEU A 110 -0.88 -3.18 8.76
C LEU A 110 -1.96 -2.75 9.76
N ASN A 111 -3.14 -3.39 9.70
CA ASN A 111 -4.16 -3.19 10.72
C ASN A 111 -3.63 -3.73 12.05
N SER A 112 -3.91 -3.03 13.16
CA SER A 112 -3.64 -3.54 14.51
C SER A 112 -4.29 -4.91 14.66
N HIS A 113 -3.48 -5.96 14.89
CA HIS A 113 -3.99 -7.27 15.25
C HIS A 113 -3.69 -7.56 16.72
N THR A 114 -4.55 -8.38 17.33
CA THR A 114 -4.41 -8.83 18.70
C THR A 114 -3.90 -10.27 18.71
N HIS A 115 -2.96 -10.59 19.60
CA HIS A 115 -2.61 -11.97 19.91
C HIS A 115 -3.53 -12.47 21.02
N ILE A 116 -4.32 -13.50 20.71
CA ILE A 116 -5.02 -14.28 21.72
C ILE A 116 -4.02 -15.31 22.23
N ILE A 117 -3.61 -15.21 23.49
CA ILE A 117 -2.95 -16.32 24.18
C ILE A 117 -4.06 -17.27 24.61
N ASP A 118 -4.32 -18.28 23.79
CA ASP A 118 -5.32 -19.29 24.10
C ASP A 118 -4.76 -20.32 25.08
N GLY A 119 -5.47 -20.53 26.19
CA GLY A 119 -5.46 -21.82 26.86
C GLY A 119 -4.22 -22.26 27.63
N LYS A 120 -3.52 -21.38 28.37
CA LYS A 120 -2.75 -21.87 29.53
C LYS A 120 -3.50 -21.55 30.82
N THR A 121 -4.45 -22.41 31.16
CA THR A 121 -4.84 -22.62 32.54
C THR A 121 -3.55 -22.88 33.32
N VAL A 122 -3.13 -21.89 34.12
CA VAL A 122 -2.08 -22.12 35.12
C VAL A 122 -2.74 -22.98 36.20
N THR A 123 -2.78 -24.28 35.99
CA THR A 123 -2.99 -25.21 37.09
C THR A 123 -1.68 -25.22 37.86
N SER A 124 -1.63 -24.53 39.00
CA SER A 124 -0.59 -24.78 39.99
C SER A 124 -0.73 -26.23 40.41
N ALA A 125 0.05 -27.11 39.79
CA ALA A 125 0.33 -28.41 40.37
C ALA A 125 0.90 -28.12 41.75
N ALA A 126 0.24 -28.61 42.80
CA ALA A 126 0.72 -28.48 44.17
C ALA A 126 2.11 -29.11 44.23
N GLU A 127 3.16 -28.27 44.25
CA GLU A 127 4.51 -28.70 44.53
C GLU A 127 4.57 -29.06 46.02
N THR A 128 4.27 -30.33 46.32
CA THR A 128 4.53 -30.95 47.61
C THR A 128 6.03 -31.21 47.70
N GLN A 129 6.80 -30.16 47.95
CA GLN A 129 8.16 -30.31 48.45
C GLN A 129 8.08 -30.64 49.94
N GLU A 130 7.75 -31.91 50.19
CA GLU A 130 7.86 -32.57 51.48
C GLU A 130 9.28 -32.35 52.04
N HIS A 131 9.38 -31.71 53.20
CA HIS A 131 10.61 -31.71 53.98
C HIS A 131 10.28 -32.22 55.38
N THR A 132 10.89 -33.34 55.75
CA THR A 132 10.66 -34.02 57.01
C THR A 132 11.67 -33.56 58.06
N HIS A 133 11.19 -33.21 59.26
CA HIS A 133 12.03 -33.14 60.45
C HIS A 133 12.05 -34.51 61.13
N ASN A 134 13.15 -35.23 61.00
CA ASN A 134 13.38 -36.45 61.77
C ASN A 134 13.63 -36.08 63.23
N PHE A 135 12.75 -36.53 64.12
CA PHE A 135 13.11 -36.65 65.53
C PHE A 135 13.85 -37.97 65.71
N ASP A 136 15.15 -37.93 65.41
CA ASP A 136 16.02 -39.08 65.54
C ASP A 136 16.36 -39.26 67.03
N VAL A 137 15.66 -40.19 67.70
CA VAL A 137 16.17 -40.80 68.93
C VAL A 137 16.56 -42.21 68.60
N ASN A 138 17.71 -42.39 67.97
CA ASN A 138 18.60 -43.51 68.25
C ASN A 138 20.01 -43.29 67.68
N THR A 139 20.84 -42.56 68.43
CA THR A 139 22.28 -42.88 68.50
C THR A 139 22.65 -43.24 69.94
N GLY A 140 22.29 -44.46 70.35
CA GLY A 140 23.21 -45.26 71.14
C GLY A 140 23.23 -45.12 72.65
N VAL A 141 22.14 -44.74 73.31
CA VAL A 141 21.96 -45.10 74.74
C VAL A 141 20.47 -45.30 75.05
N THR A 142 20.02 -46.55 74.93
CA THR A 142 18.72 -46.99 75.41
C THR A 142 18.57 -46.72 76.90
N ASN A 143 17.51 -46.00 77.28
CA ASN A 143 16.81 -46.14 78.56
C ASN A 143 17.67 -46.59 79.75
N LYS A 144 18.46 -45.67 80.35
CA LYS A 144 18.82 -45.84 81.76
C LYS A 144 17.62 -45.46 82.63
N SER A 145 16.55 -46.23 82.49
CA SER A 145 15.60 -46.37 83.59
C SER A 145 16.41 -46.94 84.77
N LEU A 146 16.32 -46.35 85.96
CA LEU A 146 16.93 -46.89 87.17
C LEU A 146 16.09 -48.09 87.65
N THR A 147 15.90 -49.05 86.75
CA THR A 147 15.25 -50.32 86.98
C THR A 147 16.35 -51.35 87.21
N GLY A 148 16.36 -51.93 88.39
CA GLY A 148 17.44 -52.82 88.80
C GLY A 148 17.14 -53.47 90.14
N THR A 149 17.87 -54.54 90.41
CA THR A 149 17.76 -55.29 91.64
C THR A 149 19.07 -55.25 92.38
N PHE A 150 19.04 -54.90 93.67
CA PHE A 150 20.21 -55.00 94.53
C PHE A 150 19.90 -55.93 95.70
N LYS A 151 20.94 -56.67 96.13
CA LYS A 151 20.89 -57.50 97.32
C LYS A 151 21.40 -56.69 98.51
N ALA A 152 20.61 -56.61 99.57
CA ALA A 152 21.04 -56.01 100.82
C ALA A 152 20.91 -57.02 101.96
N MET A 153 21.84 -56.93 102.91
CA MET A 153 21.88 -57.78 104.09
C MET A 153 20.84 -57.28 105.10
N GLN A 154 19.89 -58.13 105.48
CA GLN A 154 18.81 -57.78 106.41
C GLN A 154 18.65 -58.88 107.48
N TRP A 155 18.52 -58.49 108.75
CA TRP A 155 18.13 -59.38 109.83
C TRP A 155 16.60 -59.63 109.76
N HIS A 156 16.17 -60.84 110.10
CA HIS A 156 14.86 -61.44 109.76
C HIS A 156 13.60 -60.53 109.81
N THR A 157 12.74 -60.68 108.79
CA THR A 157 11.35 -60.13 108.62
C THR A 157 11.15 -58.61 108.71
N GLY A 158 10.97 -57.95 107.56
CA GLY A 158 10.44 -56.59 107.46
C GLY A 158 9.75 -56.37 106.11
N THR A 159 8.65 -55.61 106.06
CA THR A 159 7.82 -55.37 104.87
C THR A 159 8.05 -53.94 104.35
N ALA A 160 8.19 -53.74 103.02
CA ALA A 160 8.29 -52.42 102.39
C ALA A 160 7.41 -52.34 101.12
N SER A 161 6.89 -51.15 100.78
CA SER A 161 6.00 -50.88 99.63
C SER A 161 6.27 -49.49 99.05
N GLY A 162 6.09 -49.31 97.74
CA GLY A 162 6.27 -48.05 97.00
C GLY A 162 7.28 -48.18 95.85
N ILE A 163 8.10 -47.15 95.64
CA ILE A 163 9.21 -47.13 94.65
C ILE A 163 10.20 -48.28 94.89
N ILE A 164 10.23 -48.84 96.10
CA ILE A 164 10.98 -50.05 96.48
C ILE A 164 9.99 -51.14 96.89
N SER A 165 10.03 -52.29 96.20
CA SER A 165 9.26 -53.49 96.55
C SER A 165 10.19 -54.68 96.87
N GLN A 166 9.83 -55.48 97.88
CA GLN A 166 10.56 -56.69 98.28
C GLN A 166 9.69 -57.93 98.06
N ALA A 167 10.22 -58.95 97.39
CA ALA A 167 9.58 -60.27 97.29
C ALA A 167 10.26 -61.26 98.25
N THR A 168 9.50 -61.79 99.22
CA THR A 168 9.99 -62.73 100.25
C THR A 168 10.22 -64.12 99.66
N ASN A 169 11.37 -64.35 99.03
CA ASN A 169 11.74 -65.70 98.59
C ASN A 169 12.40 -66.46 99.73
N LYS A 170 11.84 -67.64 100.06
CA LYS A 170 12.34 -68.53 101.12
C LYS A 170 13.83 -68.81 100.91
N VAL A 171 14.58 -68.72 102.01
CA VAL A 171 16.03 -68.85 102.08
C VAL A 171 16.44 -70.25 101.58
N ASP A 172 17.14 -70.34 100.44
CA ASP A 172 17.56 -71.62 99.84
C ASP A 172 18.57 -72.42 100.69
N ARG A 173 18.95 -71.92 101.88
CA ARG A 173 19.64 -72.71 102.90
C ARG A 173 19.13 -72.31 104.28
N ALA A 174 18.48 -73.24 104.97
CA ALA A 174 18.15 -73.13 106.38
C ALA A 174 19.43 -72.80 107.17
N ALA A 175 19.42 -71.67 107.87
CA ALA A 175 20.48 -71.32 108.81
C ALA A 175 20.24 -72.09 110.12
N ASP A 176 20.68 -73.33 110.17
CA ASP A 176 20.86 -74.02 111.44
C ASP A 176 22.04 -73.37 112.18
N SER A 177 21.73 -72.65 113.27
CA SER A 177 22.65 -72.13 114.29
C SER A 177 24.07 -71.71 113.85
N GLY A 178 24.29 -70.42 113.60
CA GLY A 178 25.65 -69.84 113.52
C GLY A 178 25.76 -68.65 112.56
N THR A 179 25.73 -67.44 113.12
CA THR A 179 26.28 -66.18 112.59
C THR A 179 26.21 -65.94 111.06
N GLN A 180 25.07 -66.18 110.41
CA GLN A 180 24.96 -65.92 108.96
C GLN A 180 23.77 -65.04 108.60
N MET A 181 24.07 -64.02 107.78
CA MET A 181 23.13 -63.04 107.25
C MET A 181 22.53 -63.53 105.92
N GLY A 182 21.21 -63.40 105.76
CA GLY A 182 20.52 -63.65 104.49
C GLY A 182 20.54 -62.43 103.57
N HIS A 183 20.23 -62.64 102.29
CA HIS A 183 20.11 -61.56 101.31
C HIS A 183 18.67 -61.49 100.79
N ASN A 184 18.07 -60.30 100.81
CA ASN A 184 16.78 -60.04 100.18
C ASN A 184 16.98 -59.26 98.87
N THR A 185 16.11 -59.52 97.90
CA THR A 185 16.12 -58.88 96.59
C THR A 185 15.13 -57.71 96.60
N PHE A 186 15.61 -56.48 96.40
CA PHE A 186 14.78 -55.26 96.32
C PHE A 186 14.71 -54.75 94.89
N THR A 187 13.51 -54.48 94.38
CA THR A 187 13.29 -53.98 93.01
C THR A 187 12.83 -52.52 93.03
N VAL A 188 13.40 -51.71 92.14
CA VAL A 188 13.04 -50.30 91.92
C VAL A 188 12.49 -50.11 90.50
N ASP A 189 11.37 -49.39 90.35
CA ASP A 189 10.82 -48.96 89.04
C ASP A 189 10.41 -47.48 89.08
N VAL A 190 10.95 -46.68 88.15
CA VAL A 190 10.77 -45.21 88.04
C VAL A 190 10.48 -44.80 86.59
N THR A 191 9.63 -45.55 85.88
CA THR A 191 9.27 -45.22 84.50
C THR A 191 8.13 -44.17 84.42
N HIS A 192 8.28 -43.16 83.55
CA HIS A 192 7.18 -42.25 83.12
C HIS A 192 7.29 -41.86 81.63
N HIS A 193 6.15 -41.53 81.01
CA HIS A 193 6.04 -41.18 79.57
C HIS A 193 5.63 -39.70 79.35
N HIS A 194 6.02 -39.13 78.21
CA HIS A 194 5.57 -37.81 77.74
C HIS A 194 4.74 -37.91 76.46
N ASN A 195 3.66 -37.12 76.38
CA ASN A 195 2.89 -36.87 75.16
C ASN A 195 3.05 -35.40 74.75
N VAL A 196 3.49 -35.14 73.52
CA VAL A 196 3.64 -33.77 73.01
C VAL A 196 2.67 -33.54 71.83
N LYS A 197 1.93 -32.42 71.86
CA LYS A 197 1.10 -31.93 70.74
C LYS A 197 1.24 -30.41 70.61
N GLY A 198 1.42 -29.92 69.38
CA GLY A 198 1.35 -28.50 69.02
C GLY A 198 1.45 -28.26 67.49
N THR A 199 0.74 -27.24 66.99
CA THR A 199 0.72 -26.79 65.58
C THR A 199 1.38 -25.41 65.46
N THR A 200 2.37 -25.23 64.58
CA THR A 200 3.00 -23.92 64.37
C THR A 200 2.19 -23.05 63.42
N THR A 201 1.66 -21.94 63.92
CA THR A 201 0.90 -20.95 63.16
C THR A 201 1.80 -20.02 62.34
N GLY A 202 1.67 -20.06 61.01
CA GLY A 202 1.70 -18.92 60.09
C GLY A 202 2.96 -18.04 59.99
N ARG A 203 3.69 -18.16 58.88
CA ARG A 203 4.46 -17.04 58.30
C ARG A 203 4.34 -17.07 56.77
N SER A 204 3.67 -16.07 56.20
CA SER A 204 3.53 -15.86 54.75
C SER A 204 4.85 -15.37 54.17
N ALA A 205 5.45 -16.15 53.28
CA ALA A 205 6.61 -15.75 52.47
C ALA A 205 6.11 -15.41 51.06
N THR A 206 6.17 -14.13 50.69
CA THR A 206 5.90 -13.65 49.33
C THR A 206 6.93 -14.20 48.34
N HIS A 207 6.48 -14.72 47.20
CA HIS A 207 7.34 -15.07 46.08
C HIS A 207 6.73 -14.59 44.75
N ASN A 208 7.59 -14.32 43.76
CA ASN A 208 7.21 -13.90 42.41
C ASN A 208 7.36 -15.05 41.41
N HIS A 209 6.52 -15.08 40.37
CA HIS A 209 6.71 -15.94 39.20
C HIS A 209 7.09 -15.09 37.98
N SER A 210 8.18 -15.43 37.29
CA SER A 210 8.44 -14.91 35.94
C SER A 210 8.09 -15.99 34.92
N ILE A 211 7.13 -15.71 34.05
CA ILE A 211 6.83 -16.56 32.90
C ILE A 211 7.62 -16.02 31.71
N THR A 212 8.57 -16.80 31.19
CA THR A 212 9.26 -16.53 29.93
C THR A 212 8.58 -17.34 28.83
N ILE A 213 7.93 -16.67 27.87
CA ILE A 213 7.42 -17.31 26.65
C ILE A 213 8.50 -17.16 25.58
N PRO A 214 9.10 -18.25 25.05
CA PRO A 214 10.01 -18.15 23.93
C PRO A 214 9.29 -17.51 22.74
N GLN A 215 9.91 -16.50 22.15
CA GLN A 215 9.45 -15.79 20.95
C GLN A 215 8.87 -16.78 19.92
N ILE A 216 7.55 -16.71 19.65
CA ILE A 216 6.95 -17.45 18.53
C ILE A 216 7.47 -16.81 17.24
N THR A 217 8.49 -17.41 16.64
CA THR A 217 9.13 -16.98 15.39
C THR A 217 8.51 -17.60 14.14
N SER A 218 7.27 -18.12 14.23
CA SER A 218 6.58 -18.71 13.08
C SER A 218 5.49 -17.81 12.49
N GLY A 219 5.71 -16.49 12.50
CA GLY A 219 5.00 -15.59 11.62
C GLY A 219 5.91 -15.27 10.44
N ALA A 220 5.87 -16.07 9.37
CA ALA A 220 6.44 -15.64 8.10
C ALA A 220 5.86 -14.25 7.82
N ALA A 221 6.71 -13.26 7.57
CA ALA A 221 6.29 -11.95 7.12
C ALA A 221 5.66 -12.10 5.73
N SER A 222 4.40 -12.54 5.68
CA SER A 222 3.62 -12.63 4.46
C SER A 222 3.08 -11.23 4.15
N GLY A 223 4.00 -10.35 3.80
CA GLY A 223 3.74 -8.99 3.36
C GLY A 223 4.20 -8.77 1.92
N SER A 224 4.22 -9.81 1.08
CA SER A 224 4.30 -9.60 -0.37
C SER A 224 2.88 -9.36 -0.89
N THR A 225 2.38 -8.13 -0.76
CA THR A 225 1.24 -7.72 -1.58
C THR A 225 1.72 -7.78 -3.02
N ALA A 226 1.07 -8.61 -3.84
CA ALA A 226 1.40 -8.82 -5.24
C ALA A 226 1.70 -7.48 -5.94
N ASN A 227 2.73 -7.49 -6.81
CA ASN A 227 2.99 -6.42 -7.76
C ASN A 227 1.66 -6.05 -8.41
N SER A 228 1.12 -4.87 -8.11
CA SER A 228 -0.15 -4.43 -8.67
C SER A 228 0.03 -4.41 -10.18
N ALA A 229 -0.74 -5.23 -10.89
CA ALA A 229 -0.71 -5.28 -12.35
C ALA A 229 -0.82 -3.84 -12.89
N ALA A 230 -0.08 -3.55 -13.96
CA ALA A 230 0.01 -2.22 -14.55
C ALA A 230 -1.39 -1.58 -14.68
N PHE A 231 -1.59 -0.46 -13.98
CA PHE A 231 -2.80 0.35 -14.12
C PHE A 231 -2.69 1.12 -15.43
N ASN A 232 -3.20 0.54 -16.51
CA ASN A 232 -3.36 1.26 -17.76
C ASN A 232 -4.56 2.21 -17.61
N THR A 233 -4.32 3.51 -17.46
CA THR A 233 -5.35 4.51 -17.72
C THR A 233 -5.72 4.42 -19.20
N GLY A 234 -7.02 4.36 -19.52
CA GLY A 234 -7.46 4.19 -20.91
C GLY A 234 -6.96 5.30 -21.84
N ASN A 235 -6.76 4.99 -23.11
CA ASN A 235 -6.41 5.96 -24.16
C ASN A 235 -7.64 6.81 -24.56
N THR A 236 -8.21 7.55 -23.61
CA THR A 236 -9.38 8.41 -23.84
C THR A 236 -8.95 9.86 -23.94
N GLY A 237 -9.13 10.47 -25.12
CA GLY A 237 -9.09 11.92 -25.27
C GLY A 237 -10.34 12.57 -24.66
N SER A 238 -10.35 13.90 -24.58
CA SER A 238 -11.51 14.65 -24.05
C SER A 238 -12.77 14.52 -24.92
N GLY A 239 -12.63 14.03 -26.16
CA GLY A 239 -13.72 13.95 -27.14
C GLY A 239 -14.21 15.30 -27.66
N ASN A 240 -13.65 16.41 -27.16
CA ASN A 240 -14.05 17.75 -27.55
C ASN A 240 -13.36 18.17 -28.84
N ALA A 241 -14.10 18.87 -29.70
CA ALA A 241 -13.54 19.45 -30.91
C ALA A 241 -12.66 20.66 -30.56
N HIS A 242 -11.47 20.73 -31.16
CA HIS A 242 -10.57 21.87 -31.04
C HIS A 242 -10.74 22.80 -32.25
N ASN A 243 -10.82 24.11 -32.00
CA ASN A 243 -10.84 25.12 -33.05
C ASN A 243 -9.45 25.22 -33.70
N ASN A 244 -9.37 25.02 -35.01
CA ASN A 244 -8.15 25.07 -35.80
C ASN A 244 -8.01 26.39 -36.60
N LEU A 245 -8.86 27.38 -36.32
CA LEU A 245 -8.79 28.68 -36.97
C LEU A 245 -7.62 29.51 -36.41
N GLN A 246 -6.64 29.80 -37.26
CA GLN A 246 -5.65 30.84 -37.02
C GLN A 246 -6.33 32.22 -37.04
N PRO A 247 -5.78 33.26 -36.39
CA PRO A 247 -6.25 34.64 -36.58
C PRO A 247 -6.31 34.99 -38.07
N TYR A 248 -7.42 35.58 -38.53
CA TYR A 248 -7.65 35.86 -39.94
C TYR A 248 -8.29 37.22 -40.18
N ILE A 249 -8.11 37.73 -41.39
CA ILE A 249 -8.84 38.86 -41.96
C ILE A 249 -9.50 38.42 -43.26
N THR A 250 -10.75 38.83 -43.47
CA THR A 250 -11.54 38.43 -44.64
C THR A 250 -11.59 39.53 -45.69
N CYS A 251 -11.57 39.14 -46.96
CA CYS A 251 -11.81 39.99 -48.11
C CYS A 251 -12.72 39.25 -49.10
N TYR A 252 -13.26 39.98 -50.06
CA TYR A 252 -14.03 39.40 -51.16
C TYR A 252 -13.07 38.97 -52.26
N MET A 253 -13.23 37.73 -52.72
CA MET A 253 -12.57 37.23 -53.92
C MET A 253 -13.64 37.04 -54.99
N TRP A 254 -13.36 37.50 -56.19
CA TRP A 254 -14.24 37.44 -57.35
C TRP A 254 -13.55 36.70 -58.47
N LYS A 255 -14.25 35.81 -59.16
CA LYS A 255 -13.75 35.12 -60.35
C LYS A 255 -14.45 35.64 -61.59
N ARG A 256 -13.69 35.97 -62.64
CA ARG A 256 -14.28 36.36 -63.93
C ARG A 256 -14.86 35.12 -64.61
N VAL A 257 -16.11 35.20 -65.03
CA VAL A 257 -16.87 34.10 -65.66
C VAL A 257 -17.32 34.40 -67.08
N ALA A 258 -17.32 35.67 -67.50
CA ALA A 258 -17.51 36.10 -68.89
C ALA A 258 -16.84 37.46 -69.14
#